data_AF-A0A7M1UP43-F1
#
_entry.id   AF-A0A7M1UP43-F1
#
_cell.length_a   1.000
_cell.length_b   1.000
_cell.length_c   1.000
_cell.angle_alpha   90.00
_cell.angle_beta   90.00
_cell.angle_gamma   90.00
#
_symmetry.space_group_name_H-M   'P 1'
#
loop_
_entity.id
_entity.type
_entity.pdbx_description
1 polymer ?
#
loop_
_entity_poly.entity_id
_entity_poly.type
_entity_poly.pdbx_seq_one_letter_code
_entity_poly.pdbx_strand_id
1 'polypeptide(L)' 'MEIDLTKSASCSDNPVSRILSLLNEGVEDFTVIVRADVVPFDFAKLVAGKKGYEVEKLEEKEVIVKLRFRKKQGV' A
#
# COMPACT_ATOMS: atom_id res chain seq x y z
N MET A 1 7.77 -4.65 -7.71
CA MET A 1 8.51 -4.79 -6.42
C MET A 1 7.53 -5.26 -5.35
N GLU A 2 7.96 -6.11 -4.41
CA GLU A 2 7.13 -6.57 -3.27
C GLU A 2 7.80 -6.21 -1.95
N ILE A 3 7.03 -5.70 -0.99
CA ILE A 3 7.52 -5.22 0.32
C ILE A 3 6.63 -5.77 1.44
N ASP A 4 7.23 -6.44 2.40
CA ASP A 4 6.54 -6.90 3.61
C ASP A 4 6.64 -5.84 4.72
N LEU A 5 5.50 -5.28 5.11
CA LEU A 5 5.32 -4.26 6.14
C LEU A 5 4.58 -4.80 7.37
N THR A 6 4.41 -6.12 7.49
CA THR A 6 3.66 -6.75 8.59
C THR A 6 4.38 -6.66 9.93
N LYS A 7 5.72 -6.53 9.89
CA LYS A 7 6.61 -6.42 11.08
C LYS A 7 7.03 -4.98 11.40
N SER A 8 6.59 -4.02 10.60
CA SER A 8 6.96 -2.61 10.72
C SER A 8 6.14 -1.97 11.85
N ALA A 9 6.58 -2.18 13.10
CA ALA A 9 5.89 -1.75 14.32
C ALA A 9 6.69 -0.72 15.16
N SER A 10 7.83 -0.24 14.67
CA SER A 10 8.63 0.80 15.35
C SER A 10 8.25 2.20 14.86
N CYS A 11 8.30 3.19 15.77
CA CYS A 11 7.81 4.56 15.55
C CYS A 11 8.41 5.31 14.35
N SER A 12 9.49 4.82 13.73
CA SER A 12 10.13 5.39 12.54
C SER A 12 9.77 4.69 11.23
N ASP A 13 9.11 3.54 11.27
CA ASP A 13 8.85 2.69 10.10
C ASP A 13 7.39 2.20 10.14
N ASN A 14 6.45 3.14 9.96
CA ASN A 14 5.01 2.87 9.91
C ASN A 14 4.62 2.44 8.48
N PRO A 15 3.84 1.35 8.28
CA PRO A 15 3.37 0.90 6.98
C PRO A 15 2.70 1.99 6.14
N VAL A 16 1.92 2.87 6.77
CA VAL A 16 1.25 3.99 6.09
C VAL A 16 2.26 4.97 5.54
N SER A 17 3.24 5.38 6.34
CA SER A 17 4.30 6.31 5.91
C SER A 17 5.11 5.72 4.76
N ARG A 18 5.44 4.42 4.81
CA ARG A 18 6.19 3.75 3.74
C ARG A 18 5.41 3.70 2.43
N ILE A 19 4.11 3.38 2.49
CA ILE A 19 3.22 3.42 1.31
C ILE A 19 3.18 4.84 0.72
N LEU A 20 3.00 5.86 1.57
CA LEU A 20 2.99 7.25 1.11
C LEU A 20 4.30 7.66 0.42
N SER A 21 5.45 7.24 0.96
CA SER A 21 6.74 7.50 0.30
C SER A 21 6.82 6.86 -1.08
N LEU A 22 6.42 5.59 -1.24
CA LEU A 22 6.43 4.89 -2.54
C LEU A 22 5.53 5.57 -3.57
N LEU A 23 4.35 6.03 -3.14
CA LEU A 23 3.43 6.79 -4.00
C LEU A 23 4.01 8.15 -4.40
N ASN A 24 4.69 8.84 -3.48
CA ASN A 24 5.31 10.14 -3.76
C ASN A 24 6.58 10.02 -4.62
N GLU A 25 7.34 8.95 -4.47
CA GLU A 25 8.48 8.59 -5.33
C GLU A 25 8.04 8.28 -6.76
N GLY A 26 6.73 8.06 -6.98
CA GLY A 26 6.18 7.83 -8.32
C GLY A 26 6.47 6.42 -8.84
N VAL A 27 6.70 5.45 -7.94
CA VAL A 27 6.93 4.04 -8.32
C VAL A 27 5.74 3.55 -9.14
N GLU A 28 6.00 3.05 -10.35
CA GLU A 28 4.93 2.72 -11.31
C GLU A 28 4.05 1.54 -10.87
N ASP A 29 4.67 0.49 -10.30
CA ASP A 29 3.98 -0.72 -9.83
C ASP A 29 4.71 -1.33 -8.62
N PHE A 30 3.98 -1.46 -7.51
CA PHE A 30 4.50 -2.10 -6.31
C PHE A 30 3.42 -2.86 -5.53
N THR A 31 3.84 -3.87 -4.79
CA THR A 31 2.98 -4.67 -3.92
C THR A 31 3.45 -4.54 -2.49
N VAL A 32 2.52 -4.39 -1.56
CA VAL A 32 2.80 -4.38 -0.13
C VAL A 32 2.01 -5.49 0.56
N ILE A 33 2.65 -6.16 1.51
CA ILE A 33 2.01 -7.07 2.45
C ILE A 33 1.88 -6.31 3.76
N VAL A 34 0.65 -6.10 4.21
CA VAL A 34 0.34 -5.29 5.38
C VAL A 34 -0.62 -6.03 6.28
N ARG A 35 -0.77 -5.56 7.52
CA ARG A 35 -1.91 -5.98 8.33
C ARG A 35 -3.13 -5.10 8.06
N ALA A 36 -4.30 -5.71 7.87
CA ALA A 36 -5.56 -5.04 7.57
C ALA A 36 -6.05 -4.11 8.71
N ASP A 37 -5.66 -4.39 9.96
CA ASP A 37 -5.93 -3.53 11.11
C ASP A 37 -5.00 -2.30 11.19
N VAL A 38 -3.88 -2.32 10.48
CA VAL A 38 -2.94 -1.18 10.38
C VAL A 38 -3.21 -0.35 9.12
N VAL A 39 -3.46 -1.02 7.99
CA VAL A 39 -3.77 -0.37 6.71
C VAL A 39 -5.08 -0.96 6.17
N PRO A 40 -6.23 -0.39 6.54
CA PRO A 40 -7.51 -0.81 5.98
C PRO A 40 -7.54 -0.62 4.46
N PHE A 41 -8.18 -1.55 3.75
CA PHE A 41 -8.24 -1.50 2.28
C PHE A 41 -8.88 -0.20 1.76
N ASP A 42 -9.96 0.27 2.38
CA ASP A 42 -10.63 1.51 1.99
C ASP A 42 -9.73 2.74 2.17
N PHE A 43 -8.90 2.73 3.22
CA PHE A 43 -7.90 3.77 3.44
C PHE A 43 -6.82 3.73 2.35
N ALA A 44 -6.29 2.54 2.04
CA ALA A 44 -5.31 2.37 0.96
C ALA A 44 -5.85 2.84 -0.39
N LYS A 45 -7.11 2.50 -0.70
CA LYS A 45 -7.79 2.89 -1.94
C LYS A 45 -8.00 4.40 -2.03
N LEU A 46 -8.39 5.04 -0.93
CA LEU A 46 -8.57 6.49 -0.86
C LEU A 46 -7.24 7.23 -1.10
N VAL A 47 -6.17 6.80 -0.43
CA VAL A 47 -4.83 7.41 -0.55
C VAL A 47 -4.26 7.20 -1.95
N ALA A 48 -4.34 5.97 -2.49
CA ALA A 48 -3.92 5.66 -3.85
C ALA A 48 -4.66 6.54 -4.87
N GLY A 49 -5.98 6.63 -4.78
CA GLY A 49 -6.81 7.43 -5.69
C GLY A 49 -6.40 8.91 -5.69
N LYS A 50 -6.15 9.51 -4.52
CA LYS A 50 -5.67 10.90 -4.40
C LYS A 50 -4.29 11.13 -5.02
N LYS A 51 -3.50 10.07 -5.21
CA LYS A 51 -2.14 10.11 -5.77
C LYS A 51 -2.08 9.68 -7.23
N GLY A 52 -3.22 9.40 -7.87
CA GLY A 52 -3.25 8.92 -9.26
C GLY A 52 -2.92 7.43 -9.40
N TYR A 53 -3.20 6.62 -8.38
CA TYR A 53 -2.97 5.18 -8.37
C TYR A 53 -4.30 4.41 -8.30
N GLU A 54 -4.26 3.18 -8.79
CA GLU A 54 -5.21 2.12 -8.51
C GLU A 54 -4.63 1.18 -7.48
N VAL A 55 -5.49 0.64 -6.62
CA VAL A 55 -5.10 -0.41 -5.69
C VAL A 55 -6.02 -1.62 -5.85
N GLU A 56 -5.40 -2.79 -5.86
CA GLU A 56 -6.07 -4.08 -5.97
C GLU A 56 -5.69 -4.94 -4.77
N LYS A 57 -6.66 -5.65 -4.20
CA LYS A 57 -6.41 -6.66 -3.18
C LYS A 57 -6.09 -7.98 -3.89
N LEU A 58 -4.85 -8.45 -3.75
CA LEU A 58 -4.39 -9.71 -4.37
C LEU A 58 -4.71 -10.92 -3.50
N GLU A 59 -4.55 -10.78 -2.17
CA GLU A 59 -4.74 -11.87 -1.21
C GLU A 59 -5.16 -11.30 0.15
N GLU A 60 -5.95 -12.08 0.90
CA GLU A 60 -6.34 -11.79 2.27
C GLU A 60 -6.37 -13.08 3.08
N LYS A 61 -5.59 -13.14 4.15
CA LYS A 61 -5.53 -14.25 5.08
C LYS A 61 -5.51 -13.72 6.50
N GLU A 62 -6.61 -13.97 7.22
CA GLU A 62 -6.84 -13.44 8.56
C GLU A 62 -6.67 -11.91 8.60
N VAL A 63 -5.63 -11.42 9.28
CA VAL A 63 -5.32 -9.99 9.39
C VAL A 63 -4.27 -9.54 8.38
N ILE A 64 -3.71 -10.43 7.56
CA ILE A 64 -2.67 -10.11 6.57
C ILE A 64 -3.32 -9.90 5.21
N VAL A 65 -3.02 -8.78 4.56
CA VAL A 65 -3.56 -8.41 3.25
C VAL A 65 -2.43 -8.01 2.32
N LYS A 66 -2.49 -8.51 1.08
CA LYS A 66 -1.57 -8.18 0.00
C LYS A 66 -2.24 -7.19 -0.96
N LEU A 67 -1.66 -6.00 -1.08
CA LEU A 67 -2.18 -4.91 -1.91
C LEU A 67 -1.21 -4.58 -3.03
N ARG A 68 -1.71 -4.50 -4.27
CA ARG A 68 -0.94 -4.02 -5.42
C ARG A 68 -1.37 -2.62 -5.79
N PHE A 69 -0.41 -1.72 -5.85
CA PHE A 69 -0.57 -0.34 -6.27
C PHE A 69 -0.02 -0.18 -7.69
N ARG A 70 -0.80 0.41 -8.58
CA ARG A 70 -0.41 0.71 -9.97
C ARG A 70 -0.73 2.14 -10.31
N LYS A 71 0.24 2.88 -10.83
CA LYS A 71 0.03 4.25 -11.27
C LYS A 71 -0.89 4.26 -12.47
N LYS A 72 -1.89 5.14 -12.46
CA LYS A 72 -2.73 5.38 -13.63
C LYS A 72 -1.87 6.08 -14.67
N GLN A 73 -1.56 5.40 -15.77
CA GLN A 73 -0.99 6.07 -16.93
C GLN A 73 -2.00 7.13 -17.40
N GLY A 74 -1.52 8.36 -17.57
CA GLY A 74 -2.34 9.56 -17.64
C GLY A 74 -3.47 9.50 -18.67
N VAL A 75 -4.57 10.17 -18.31
CA VAL A 75 -5.37 10.94 -19.27
C VAL A 75 -4.61 12.22 -19.57
#